data_AF-A0A951UHS8-F1
#
_entry.id   AF-A0A951UHS8-F1
#
_cell.length_a   1.000
_cell.length_b   1.000
_cell.length_c   1.000
_cell.angle_alpha   90.00
_cell.angle_beta   90.00
_cell.angle_gamma   90.00
#
_symmetry.space_group_name_H-M   'P 1'
#
loop_
_entity.id
_entity.type
_entity.pdbx_description
1 polymer ?
#
loop_
_entity_poly.entity_id
_entity_poly.type
_entity_poly.pdbx_seq_one_letter_code
_entity_poly.pdbx_strand_id
1 'polypeptide(L)'
;MSDDTKQSNNFWTTFPGILTGLAAVITAVAGSAGLINAVKPTNPATNPTVETVKTKVLDVYADSMQGTEFTNKQDKSLQIKFKADGKWQAIPEGYTGAGIPEHAKGYISAKGDPDFLSNTTQCSRFPLGALVVKSDGSKCIAYGEEGSFELGPKETVYFLMNDVPNRQLYDDNKGSLKVNLSISND
;
A
#
# COMPACT_ATOMS: atom_id res chain seq x y z
N MET A 1 45.73 -17.48 -18.52
CA MET A 1 44.29 -17.64 -18.23
C MET A 1 44.06 -17.02 -16.87
N SER A 2 43.76 -15.73 -16.89
CA SER A 2 43.34 -14.96 -15.73
C SER A 2 41.83 -14.82 -15.88
N ASP A 3 41.06 -15.20 -14.87
CA ASP A 3 39.68 -14.75 -14.76
C ASP A 3 39.33 -14.49 -13.29
N ASP A 4 38.62 -13.38 -13.13
CA ASP A 4 38.56 -12.52 -11.97
C ASP A 4 37.66 -13.01 -10.83
N THR A 5 38.08 -12.66 -9.63
CA THR A 5 37.36 -12.75 -8.36
C THR A 5 36.07 -11.92 -8.40
N LYS A 6 34.90 -12.58 -8.29
CA LYS A 6 33.62 -11.90 -8.11
C LYS A 6 33.45 -11.44 -6.65
N GLN A 7 33.57 -10.13 -6.50
CA GLN A 7 33.28 -9.33 -5.33
C GLN A 7 31.79 -9.42 -4.96
N SER A 8 31.48 -9.92 -3.77
CA SER A 8 30.13 -9.98 -3.20
C SER A 8 29.72 -8.60 -2.68
N ASN A 9 28.75 -7.97 -3.35
CA ASN A 9 28.21 -6.70 -2.91
C ASN A 9 27.13 -6.93 -1.85
N ASN A 10 27.45 -6.53 -0.62
CA ASN A 10 26.52 -6.29 0.46
C ASN A 10 25.60 -5.12 0.06
N PHE A 11 24.28 -5.32 0.04
CA PHE A 11 23.31 -4.24 -0.13
C PHE A 11 22.23 -4.33 0.96
N TRP A 12 22.62 -3.87 2.15
CA TRP A 12 21.69 -3.53 3.23
C TRP A 12 20.88 -2.32 2.79
N THR A 13 19.57 -2.49 2.58
CA THR A 13 18.66 -1.37 2.28
C THR A 13 18.14 -0.84 3.60
N THR A 14 18.81 0.18 4.11
CA THR A 14 18.44 0.94 5.31
C THR A 14 17.11 1.66 5.08
N PHE A 15 16.14 1.40 5.96
CA PHE A 15 14.89 2.17 6.07
C PHE A 15 15.20 3.65 6.37
N PRO A 16 14.66 4.63 5.61
CA PRO A 16 14.73 6.02 5.98
C PRO A 16 13.56 6.32 6.91
N GLY A 17 13.85 6.47 8.20
CA GLY A 17 12.84 6.93 9.14
C GLY A 17 13.36 6.92 10.55
N ILE A 18 13.53 8.12 11.09
CA ILE A 18 13.51 8.52 12.51
C ILE A 18 14.77 9.33 12.93
N LEU A 19 14.45 10.53 13.43
CA LEU A 19 15.23 11.45 14.27
C LEU A 19 16.37 12.24 13.62
N THR A 20 15.96 13.29 12.91
CA THR A 20 16.69 14.56 12.86
C THR A 20 16.79 15.15 14.27
N GLY A 21 17.70 14.63 15.09
CA GLY A 21 18.10 15.23 16.36
C GLY A 21 19.06 16.39 16.10
N LEU A 22 18.60 17.62 16.27
CA LEU A 22 19.43 18.82 16.18
C LEU A 22 20.47 18.81 17.32
N ALA A 23 21.70 18.41 17.03
CA ALA A 23 22.85 18.68 17.89
C ALA A 23 23.42 20.05 17.53
N ALA A 24 22.94 21.10 18.20
CA ALA A 24 23.58 22.40 18.16
C ALA A 24 24.87 22.36 18.99
N VAL A 25 26.01 22.25 18.32
CA VAL A 25 27.34 22.43 18.93
C VAL A 25 27.56 23.92 19.15
N ILE A 26 27.44 24.37 20.40
CA ILE A 26 27.81 25.73 20.82
C ILE A 26 29.30 25.70 21.16
N THR A 27 30.14 26.13 20.22
CA THR A 27 31.55 26.45 20.53
C THR A 27 31.63 27.91 20.94
N ALA A 28 31.63 28.17 22.25
CA ALA A 28 31.84 29.50 22.80
C ALA A 28 33.30 29.92 22.62
N VAL A 29 33.54 30.93 21.78
CA VAL A 29 34.82 31.62 21.71
C VAL A 29 34.88 32.60 22.88
N ALA A 30 35.81 32.36 23.80
CA ALA A 30 36.13 33.28 24.88
C ALA A 30 36.69 34.58 24.30
N GLY A 31 35.94 35.66 24.44
CA GLY A 31 36.31 37.00 23.98
C GLY A 31 35.57 38.05 24.82
N SER A 32 36.36 38.90 25.46
CA SER A 32 36.05 39.91 26.45
C SER A 32 34.97 40.96 26.10
N ALA A 33 34.24 41.37 27.14
CA ALA A 33 33.65 42.70 27.37
C ALA A 33 32.57 43.20 26.39
N GLY A 34 31.32 43.23 26.86
CA GLY A 34 30.24 44.01 26.27
C GLY A 34 28.87 43.61 26.82
N LEU A 35 28.20 44.53 27.53
CA LEU A 35 26.79 44.41 27.91
C LEU A 35 25.94 44.39 26.62
N ILE A 36 25.41 43.24 26.24
CA ILE A 36 24.45 43.12 25.13
C ILE A 36 23.10 42.72 25.73
N ASN A 37 22.11 43.58 25.55
CA ASN A 37 20.71 43.32 25.90
C ASN A 37 20.28 41.96 25.34
N ALA A 38 19.93 41.03 26.23
CA ALA A 38 19.41 39.72 25.88
C ALA A 38 18.01 39.85 25.27
N VAL A 39 17.95 40.04 23.95
CA VAL A 39 16.71 39.85 23.18
C VAL A 39 16.44 38.35 23.16
N LYS A 40 15.46 37.90 23.96
CA LYS A 40 14.95 36.52 23.89
C LYS A 40 14.44 36.26 22.46
N PRO A 41 15.00 35.29 21.71
CA PRO A 41 14.35 34.82 20.52
C PRO A 41 13.04 34.15 20.94
N THR A 42 11.94 34.82 20.67
CA THR A 42 10.61 34.23 20.81
C THR A 42 10.44 33.35 19.58
N ASN A 43 10.83 32.07 19.67
CA ASN A 43 10.47 31.11 18.64
C ASN A 43 8.94 31.09 18.58
N PRO A 44 8.30 31.48 17.45
CA PRO A 44 6.87 31.28 17.32
C PRO A 44 6.64 29.77 17.41
N ALA A 45 5.84 29.35 18.39
CA ALA A 45 5.39 27.97 18.48
C ALA A 45 4.60 27.68 17.19
N THR A 46 5.19 26.91 16.28
CA THR A 46 4.50 26.41 15.10
C THR A 46 3.42 25.47 15.60
N ASN A 47 2.18 25.95 15.65
CA ASN A 47 1.05 25.09 15.99
C ASN A 47 1.04 23.91 15.02
N PRO A 48 0.95 22.66 15.50
CA PRO A 48 0.88 21.51 14.61
C PRO A 48 -0.37 21.64 13.74
N THR A 49 -0.17 21.65 12.43
CA THR A 49 -1.26 21.58 11.47
C THR A 49 -1.98 20.26 11.69
N VAL A 50 -3.23 20.30 12.15
CA VAL A 50 -4.05 19.10 12.34
C VAL A 50 -4.34 18.52 10.96
N GLU A 51 -3.72 17.38 10.63
CA GLU A 51 -4.03 16.63 9.42
C GLU A 51 -5.49 16.18 9.46
N THR A 52 -6.28 16.67 8.50
CA THR A 52 -7.67 16.23 8.36
C THR A 52 -7.69 14.84 7.73
N VAL A 53 -7.92 13.82 8.54
CA VAL A 53 -8.14 12.44 8.07
C VAL A 53 -9.57 12.32 7.56
N LYS A 54 -9.73 12.00 6.27
CA LYS A 54 -11.02 11.66 5.66
C LYS A 54 -11.17 10.15 5.59
N THR A 55 -12.38 9.65 5.79
CA THR A 55 -12.67 8.22 5.64
C THR A 55 -13.63 7.98 4.47
N LYS A 56 -13.46 6.83 3.80
CA LYS A 56 -14.35 6.38 2.72
C LYS A 56 -14.50 4.87 2.80
N VAL A 57 -15.68 4.34 2.49
CA VAL A 57 -15.91 2.90 2.35
C VAL A 57 -16.16 2.57 0.89
N LEU A 58 -15.53 1.51 0.40
CA LEU A 58 -15.76 0.93 -0.94
C LEU A 58 -16.32 -0.48 -0.76
N ASP A 59 -17.30 -0.85 -1.59
CA ASP A 59 -17.73 -2.25 -1.74
C ASP A 59 -17.02 -2.81 -2.98
N VAL A 60 -16.22 -3.86 -2.82
CA VAL A 60 -15.44 -4.50 -3.89
C VAL A 60 -16.01 -5.88 -4.16
N TYR A 61 -16.60 -6.05 -5.33
CA TYR A 61 -17.27 -7.29 -5.72
C TYR A 61 -16.31 -8.27 -6.38
N ALA A 62 -16.46 -9.55 -6.05
CA ALA A 62 -15.58 -10.62 -6.52
C ALA A 62 -15.71 -10.90 -8.03
N ASP A 63 -16.86 -10.63 -8.61
CA ASP A 63 -17.21 -10.84 -10.02
C ASP A 63 -16.84 -9.64 -10.93
N SER A 64 -16.25 -8.59 -10.35
CA SER A 64 -15.80 -7.41 -11.08
C SER A 64 -14.34 -7.51 -11.48
N MET A 65 -14.08 -7.90 -12.74
CA MET A 65 -12.74 -7.94 -13.33
C MET A 65 -12.07 -6.56 -13.35
N GLN A 66 -12.86 -5.49 -13.48
CA GLN A 66 -12.39 -4.11 -13.49
C GLN A 66 -12.19 -3.55 -12.07
N GLY A 67 -12.82 -4.16 -11.07
CA GLY A 67 -12.77 -3.70 -9.69
C GLY A 67 -13.65 -2.48 -9.40
N THR A 68 -13.27 -1.77 -8.34
CA THR A 68 -13.91 -0.56 -7.83
C THR A 68 -12.93 0.60 -7.86
N GLU A 69 -13.32 1.70 -8.49
CA GLU A 69 -12.46 2.85 -8.72
C GLU A 69 -12.34 3.76 -7.47
N PHE A 70 -11.13 4.27 -7.25
CA PHE A 70 -10.87 5.41 -6.37
C PHE A 70 -9.90 6.40 -7.04
N THR A 71 -10.38 7.62 -7.24
CA THR A 71 -9.60 8.74 -7.81
C THR A 71 -9.24 9.77 -6.76
N ASN A 72 -7.98 10.19 -6.74
CA ASN A 72 -7.57 11.40 -6.03
C ASN A 72 -8.09 12.65 -6.76
N LYS A 73 -9.19 13.23 -6.29
CA LYS A 73 -9.75 14.47 -6.88
C LYS A 73 -8.97 15.73 -6.51
N GLN A 74 -7.99 15.67 -5.61
CA GLN A 74 -7.22 16.82 -5.16
C GLN A 74 -6.05 17.13 -6.11
N ASP A 75 -5.45 18.32 -5.96
CA ASP A 75 -4.29 18.77 -6.73
C ASP A 75 -2.96 18.50 -5.99
N LYS A 76 -2.97 17.54 -5.06
CA LYS A 76 -1.82 17.12 -4.24
C LYS A 76 -1.86 15.63 -3.98
N SER A 77 -0.71 15.04 -3.62
CA SER A 77 -0.61 13.64 -3.23
C SER A 77 -1.44 13.33 -1.98
N LEU A 78 -1.96 12.11 -1.92
CA LEU A 78 -2.67 11.57 -0.76
C LEU A 78 -1.97 10.32 -0.27
N GLN A 79 -1.82 10.21 1.04
CA GLN A 79 -1.48 8.95 1.68
C GLN A 79 -2.78 8.19 1.95
N ILE A 80 -2.91 7.01 1.33
CA ILE A 80 -4.05 6.13 1.52
C ILE A 80 -3.62 4.96 2.40
N LYS A 81 -4.39 4.68 3.45
CA LYS A 81 -4.36 3.41 4.18
C LYS A 81 -5.69 2.71 3.96
N PHE A 82 -5.69 1.40 3.81
CA PHE A 82 -6.91 0.62 3.67
C PHE A 82 -6.95 -0.54 4.65
N LYS A 83 -8.18 -0.93 5.01
CA LYS A 83 -8.50 -2.16 5.73
C LYS A 83 -9.73 -2.81 5.09
N ALA A 84 -9.64 -4.07 4.74
CA ALA A 84 -10.69 -4.85 4.10
C ALA A 84 -11.32 -5.83 5.10
N ASP A 85 -12.64 -5.86 5.10
CA ASP A 85 -13.45 -6.76 5.91
C ASP A 85 -14.39 -7.57 5.01
N GLY A 86 -14.58 -8.84 5.36
CA GLY A 86 -15.45 -9.77 4.63
C GLY A 86 -14.70 -10.96 4.05
N LYS A 87 -15.41 -11.73 3.22
CA LYS A 87 -14.89 -12.87 2.49
C LYS A 87 -15.54 -12.95 1.11
N TRP A 88 -14.82 -13.53 0.18
CA TRP A 88 -15.30 -13.81 -1.17
C TRP A 88 -14.75 -15.14 -1.67
N GLN A 89 -15.22 -15.58 -2.82
CA GLN A 89 -14.88 -16.86 -3.41
C GLN A 89 -14.31 -16.62 -4.81
N ALA A 90 -13.06 -17.02 -5.03
CA ALA A 90 -12.41 -17.05 -6.35
C ALA A 90 -12.54 -18.42 -7.03
N ILE A 91 -12.69 -19.49 -6.24
CA ILE A 91 -12.89 -20.85 -6.76
C ILE A 91 -14.08 -21.48 -6.03
N PRO A 92 -15.10 -22.00 -6.74
CA PRO A 92 -16.20 -22.71 -6.11
C PRO A 92 -15.75 -23.87 -5.22
N GLU A 93 -16.40 -24.02 -4.06
CA GLU A 93 -16.13 -25.11 -3.09
C GLU A 93 -16.21 -26.50 -3.75
N GLY A 94 -17.18 -26.69 -4.66
CA GLY A 94 -17.37 -27.94 -5.40
C GLY A 94 -16.49 -28.11 -6.64
N TYR A 95 -15.51 -27.24 -6.90
CA TYR A 95 -14.67 -27.34 -8.09
C TYR A 95 -13.74 -28.57 -8.03
N THR A 96 -13.80 -29.40 -9.08
CA THR A 96 -13.07 -30.69 -9.16
C THR A 96 -11.88 -30.67 -10.12
N GLY A 97 -11.44 -29.49 -10.58
CA GLY A 97 -10.30 -29.40 -11.49
C GLY A 97 -9.00 -29.85 -10.84
N ALA A 98 -8.18 -30.58 -11.59
CA ALA A 98 -6.89 -31.06 -11.11
C ALA A 98 -5.94 -29.88 -10.82
N GLY A 99 -5.11 -30.02 -9.78
CA GLY A 99 -4.09 -29.03 -9.42
C GLY A 99 -4.60 -27.82 -8.61
N ILE A 100 -5.90 -27.75 -8.31
CA ILE A 100 -6.43 -26.76 -7.38
C ILE A 100 -6.43 -27.34 -5.96
N PRO A 101 -5.71 -26.73 -5.01
CA PRO A 101 -5.72 -27.21 -3.64
C PRO A 101 -7.05 -26.90 -2.95
N GLU A 102 -7.42 -27.71 -1.95
CA GLU A 102 -8.69 -27.55 -1.23
C GLU A 102 -8.77 -26.21 -0.46
N HIS A 103 -7.65 -25.69 0.02
CA HIS A 103 -7.58 -24.41 0.74
C HIS A 103 -7.78 -23.17 -0.16
N ALA A 104 -7.68 -23.32 -1.49
CA ALA A 104 -8.00 -22.26 -2.45
C ALA A 104 -9.50 -22.15 -2.75
N LYS A 105 -10.30 -23.13 -2.32
CA LYS A 105 -11.71 -23.24 -2.66
C LYS A 105 -12.59 -22.60 -1.60
N GLY A 106 -13.78 -22.17 -2.02
CA GLY A 106 -14.77 -21.56 -1.13
C GLY A 106 -14.41 -20.14 -0.71
N TYR A 107 -14.93 -19.71 0.43
CA TYR A 107 -14.81 -18.33 0.90
C TYR A 107 -13.48 -18.07 1.62
N ILE A 108 -12.64 -17.24 1.01
CA ILE A 108 -11.34 -16.78 1.51
C ILE A 108 -11.39 -15.29 1.90
N SER A 109 -10.44 -14.84 2.72
CA SER A 109 -10.35 -13.44 3.11
C SER A 109 -9.63 -12.60 2.05
N ALA A 110 -9.51 -11.29 2.28
CA ALA A 110 -8.80 -10.36 1.40
C ALA A 110 -7.29 -10.67 1.26
N LYS A 111 -6.72 -11.55 2.08
CA LYS A 111 -5.34 -12.05 1.91
C LYS A 111 -5.18 -12.96 0.69
N GLY A 112 -6.28 -13.55 0.21
CA GLY A 112 -6.22 -14.61 -0.78
C GLY A 112 -5.65 -15.91 -0.21
N ASP A 113 -5.24 -16.80 -1.10
CA ASP A 113 -4.57 -18.05 -0.75
C ASP A 113 -3.04 -17.94 -0.92
N PRO A 114 -2.26 -17.77 0.17
CA PRO A 114 -0.82 -17.54 0.10
C PRO A 114 -0.04 -18.72 -0.50
N ASP A 115 -0.59 -19.94 -0.43
CA ASP A 115 0.04 -21.15 -0.94
C ASP A 115 -0.33 -21.41 -2.41
N PHE A 116 -1.29 -20.67 -2.95
CA PHE A 116 -1.72 -20.75 -4.34
C PHE A 116 -1.35 -19.48 -5.14
N LEU A 117 -0.04 -19.32 -5.33
CA LEU A 117 0.52 -18.29 -6.21
C LEU A 117 0.33 -18.71 -7.67
N SER A 118 -0.28 -17.82 -8.46
CA SER A 118 -0.50 -18.06 -9.89
C SER A 118 0.08 -16.92 -10.72
N ASN A 119 0.97 -17.29 -11.64
CA ASN A 119 1.57 -16.38 -12.61
C ASN A 119 0.59 -15.90 -13.70
N THR A 120 -0.63 -16.45 -13.72
CA THR A 120 -1.67 -16.13 -14.70
C THR A 120 -2.69 -15.12 -14.17
N THR A 121 -2.57 -14.68 -12.92
CA THR A 121 -3.47 -13.67 -12.32
C THR A 121 -3.16 -12.26 -12.81
N GLN A 122 -4.10 -11.33 -12.60
CA GLN A 122 -3.89 -9.91 -12.90
C GLN A 122 -2.63 -9.33 -12.25
N CYS A 123 -2.32 -9.80 -11.03
CA CYS A 123 -1.15 -9.45 -10.27
C CYS A 123 -0.34 -10.71 -9.93
N SER A 124 0.47 -11.17 -10.88
CA SER A 124 1.21 -12.45 -10.83
C SER A 124 2.14 -12.68 -9.63
N ARG A 125 2.42 -11.64 -8.83
CA ARG A 125 3.23 -11.73 -7.60
C ARG A 125 2.41 -11.85 -6.33
N PHE A 126 1.09 -11.78 -6.43
CA PHE A 126 0.18 -11.80 -5.29
C PHE A 126 -0.67 -13.08 -5.30
N PRO A 127 -1.14 -13.52 -4.12
CA PRO A 127 -2.00 -14.69 -3.98
C PRO A 127 -3.25 -14.64 -4.87
N LEU A 128 -3.71 -15.80 -5.34
CA LEU A 128 -5.03 -15.90 -5.95
C LEU A 128 -6.10 -15.48 -4.94
N GLY A 129 -7.09 -14.71 -5.40
CA GLY A 129 -8.20 -14.25 -4.60
C GLY A 129 -7.83 -13.19 -3.56
N ALA A 130 -6.59 -12.67 -3.56
CA ALA A 130 -6.25 -11.52 -2.73
C ALA A 130 -6.98 -10.26 -3.21
N LEU A 131 -7.32 -9.36 -2.29
CA LEU A 131 -7.63 -7.99 -2.66
C LEU A 131 -6.34 -7.34 -3.16
N VAL A 132 -6.37 -6.75 -4.35
CA VAL A 132 -5.24 -6.02 -4.92
C VAL A 132 -5.65 -4.60 -5.28
N VAL A 133 -4.68 -3.69 -5.17
CA VAL A 133 -4.78 -2.30 -5.62
C VAL A 133 -3.93 -2.14 -6.86
N LYS A 134 -4.56 -1.78 -7.97
CA LYS A 134 -3.95 -1.61 -9.28
C LYS A 134 -4.02 -0.15 -9.71
N SER A 135 -2.89 0.45 -10.08
CA SER A 135 -2.90 1.78 -10.70
C SER A 135 -3.33 1.69 -12.18
N ASP A 136 -3.75 2.81 -12.75
CA ASP A 136 -4.18 2.92 -14.16
C ASP A 136 -3.11 2.39 -15.15
N GLY A 137 -1.82 2.50 -14.79
CA GLY A 137 -0.69 1.92 -15.53
C GLY A 137 -0.52 0.40 -15.40
N SER A 138 -1.56 -0.32 -14.96
CA SER A 138 -1.58 -1.77 -14.75
C SER A 138 -0.60 -2.33 -13.71
N LYS A 139 0.07 -1.48 -12.93
CA LYS A 139 0.96 -1.90 -11.86
C LYS A 139 0.14 -2.17 -10.60
N CYS A 140 0.32 -3.35 -10.01
CA CYS A 140 -0.25 -3.64 -8.70
C CYS A 140 0.68 -3.06 -7.62
N ILE A 141 0.12 -2.19 -6.77
CA ILE A 141 0.88 -1.34 -5.84
C ILE A 141 0.67 -1.73 -4.36
N ALA A 142 -0.41 -2.43 -4.04
CA ALA A 142 -0.68 -2.97 -2.71
C ALA A 142 -1.62 -4.19 -2.81
N TYR A 143 -1.69 -4.99 -1.75
CA TYR A 143 -2.60 -6.13 -1.65
C TYR A 143 -2.90 -6.50 -0.19
N GLY A 144 -3.90 -7.35 0.03
CA GLY A 144 -4.16 -8.00 1.32
C GLY A 144 -5.35 -7.42 2.11
N GLU A 145 -5.42 -7.79 3.39
CA GLU A 145 -6.43 -7.29 4.34
C GLU A 145 -6.19 -5.84 4.76
N GLU A 146 -4.94 -5.39 4.75
CA GLU A 146 -4.56 -4.05 5.09
C GLU A 146 -3.33 -3.62 4.30
N GLY A 147 -3.17 -2.32 4.09
CA GLY A 147 -2.01 -1.78 3.40
C GLY A 147 -2.07 -0.28 3.26
N SER A 148 -1.04 0.26 2.60
CA SER A 148 -0.90 1.68 2.35
C SER A 148 -0.20 1.96 1.05
N PHE A 149 -0.57 3.05 0.38
CA PHE A 149 0.07 3.54 -0.83
C PHE A 149 -0.13 5.05 -0.95
N GLU A 150 0.73 5.69 -1.72
CA GLU A 150 0.58 7.09 -2.12
C GLU A 150 -0.21 7.16 -3.44
N LEU A 151 -1.07 8.17 -3.57
CA LEU A 151 -1.81 8.45 -4.78
C LEU A 151 -1.58 9.91 -5.19
N GLY A 152 -0.92 10.12 -6.32
CA GLY A 152 -0.61 11.44 -6.85
C GLY A 152 -1.86 12.23 -7.25
N PRO A 153 -1.72 13.54 -7.55
CA PRO A 153 -2.82 14.38 -8.02
C PRO A 153 -3.53 13.76 -9.22
N LYS A 154 -4.86 13.65 -9.17
CA LYS A 154 -5.71 13.11 -10.25
C LYS A 154 -5.47 11.66 -10.63
N GLU A 155 -4.60 10.94 -9.92
CA GLU A 155 -4.40 9.52 -10.19
C GLU A 155 -5.61 8.69 -9.75
N THR A 156 -5.85 7.60 -10.48
CA THR A 156 -6.88 6.61 -10.21
C THR A 156 -6.23 5.26 -9.88
N VAL A 157 -6.81 4.57 -8.90
CA VAL A 157 -6.55 3.16 -8.60
C VAL A 157 -7.83 2.35 -8.62
N TYR A 158 -7.68 1.04 -8.79
CA TYR A 158 -8.75 0.06 -8.81
C TYR A 158 -8.50 -0.97 -7.72
N PHE A 159 -9.51 -1.22 -6.91
CA PHE A 159 -9.55 -2.32 -5.94
C PHE A 159 -10.28 -3.49 -6.58
N LEU A 160 -9.64 -4.65 -6.69
CA LEU A 160 -10.25 -5.84 -7.30
C LEU A 160 -9.77 -7.13 -6.64
N MET A 161 -10.47 -8.22 -6.91
CA MET A 161 -9.98 -9.57 -6.62
C MET A 161 -8.83 -9.92 -7.58
N ASN A 162 -7.77 -10.53 -7.07
CA ASN A 162 -6.67 -11.03 -7.89
C ASN A 162 -7.00 -12.40 -8.46
N ASP A 163 -7.55 -12.42 -9.65
CA ASP A 163 -7.88 -13.65 -10.38
C ASP A 163 -7.30 -13.65 -11.80
N VAL A 164 -7.46 -14.75 -12.53
CA VAL A 164 -7.07 -14.88 -13.93
C VAL A 164 -7.86 -13.87 -14.77
N PRO A 165 -7.23 -13.01 -15.60
CA PRO A 165 -7.88 -11.96 -16.40
C PRO A 165 -8.70 -12.54 -17.56
N ASN A 166 -9.71 -13.31 -17.23
CA ASN A 166 -10.62 -13.99 -18.12
C ASN A 166 -12.04 -13.76 -17.58
N ARG A 167 -12.92 -13.18 -18.40
CA ARG A 167 -14.27 -12.81 -17.94
C ARG A 167 -15.07 -14.00 -17.43
N GLN A 168 -14.96 -15.16 -18.09
CA GLN A 168 -15.70 -16.36 -17.68
C GLN A 168 -15.29 -16.86 -16.29
N LEU A 169 -14.02 -16.68 -15.90
CA LEU A 169 -13.50 -17.06 -14.58
C LEU A 169 -13.86 -16.04 -13.47
N TYR A 170 -14.37 -14.86 -13.81
CA TYR A 170 -14.94 -13.95 -12.81
C TYR A 170 -16.44 -14.18 -12.62
N ASP A 171 -17.12 -14.78 -13.59
CA ASP A 171 -18.58 -14.94 -13.54
C ASP A 171 -19.01 -16.00 -12.49
N ASP A 172 -18.12 -16.89 -12.05
CA ASP A 172 -18.35 -17.85 -10.96
C ASP A 172 -17.82 -17.39 -9.59
N ASN A 173 -17.20 -16.20 -9.54
CA ASN A 173 -16.78 -15.58 -8.30
C ASN A 173 -17.99 -15.07 -7.50
N LYS A 174 -17.90 -15.14 -6.17
CA LYS A 174 -19.01 -14.78 -5.28
C LYS A 174 -18.58 -13.95 -4.10
N GLY A 175 -19.49 -13.10 -3.64
CA GLY A 175 -19.29 -12.26 -2.45
C GLY A 175 -18.62 -10.93 -2.76
N SER A 176 -18.25 -10.24 -1.69
CA SER A 176 -17.71 -8.88 -1.75
C SER A 176 -16.91 -8.57 -0.49
N LEU A 177 -15.99 -7.63 -0.59
CA LEU A 177 -15.29 -7.04 0.54
C LEU A 177 -15.75 -5.60 0.78
N LYS A 178 -15.77 -5.19 2.04
CA LYS A 178 -15.87 -3.78 2.44
C LYS A 178 -14.48 -3.24 2.72
N VAL A 179 -14.03 -2.26 1.94
CA VAL A 179 -12.71 -1.64 2.09
C VAL A 179 -12.87 -0.25 2.70
N ASN A 180 -12.39 -0.11 3.93
CA ASN A 180 -12.32 1.13 4.67
C ASN A 180 -11.02 1.85 4.34
N LEU A 181 -11.12 3.05 3.77
CA LEU A 181 -10.00 3.92 3.44
C LEU A 181 -9.85 5.01 4.51
N SER A 182 -8.62 5.22 4.96
CA SER A 182 -8.17 6.38 5.72
C SER A 182 -7.26 7.22 4.82
N ILE A 183 -7.66 8.46 4.59
CA ILE A 183 -7.07 9.36 3.60
C ILE A 183 -6.51 10.56 4.34
N SER A 184 -5.19 10.74 4.30
CA SER A 184 -4.52 11.95 4.75
C SER A 184 -3.79 12.62 3.59
N ASN A 185 -3.46 13.90 3.78
CA ASN A 185 -2.56 14.57 2.86
C ASN A 185 -1.15 14.16 3.26
N ASP A 186 -0.27 14.01 2.27
CA ASP A 186 1.18 14.02 2.51
C ASP A 186 1.65 15.46 2.81
#